data_AF-A0A1F6R5I7-F1
#
_entry.id   AF-A0A1F6R5I7-F1
#
_cell.length_a   1.000
_cell.length_b   1.000
_cell.length_c   1.000
_cell.angle_alpha   90.00
_cell.angle_beta   90.00
_cell.angle_gamma   90.00
#
_symmetry.space_group_name_H-M   'P 1'
#
loop_
_entity.id
_entity.type
_entity.pdbx_description
1 polymer ?
#
loop_
_entity_poly.entity_id
_entity_poly.type
_entity_poly.pdbx_seq_one_letter_code
_entity_poly.pdbx_strand_id
1 'polypeptide(L)'
;MLVQYAILPFLAIFIIVYGFLEELRIFRRVRKANIWLALLMSFSLFPLHVTYMIANFVFQILTTWAVLLFALIFIVGTWLYYKRRKSEWGSQASVAAGYDEIVKGLRMELAQKRDLLIELTEKMAGTASSSRRAELEAQVTKLKDDVRSLEDRLEEMRGTLRSA
;
A
#
# COMPACT_ATOMS: atom_id res chain seq x y z
N MET A 1 -27.72 -11.50 57.56
CA MET A 1 -27.84 -11.33 56.10
C MET A 1 -26.72 -10.50 55.51
N LEU A 2 -26.46 -9.28 56.00
CA LEU A 2 -25.38 -8.40 55.49
C LEU A 2 -23.98 -9.05 55.50
N VAL A 3 -23.67 -9.82 56.55
CA VAL A 3 -22.38 -10.55 56.68
C VAL A 3 -22.22 -11.63 55.59
N GLN A 4 -23.25 -12.43 55.32
CA GLN A 4 -23.18 -13.51 54.33
C GLN A 4 -23.20 -12.98 52.88
N TYR A 5 -23.97 -11.94 52.61
CA TYR A 5 -24.14 -11.41 51.25
C TYR A 5 -23.13 -10.34 50.84
N ALA A 6 -22.44 -9.69 51.78
CA ALA A 6 -21.49 -8.61 51.46
C ALA A 6 -20.06 -8.91 51.92
N ILE A 7 -19.87 -9.44 53.14
CA ILE A 7 -18.52 -9.62 53.71
C ILE A 7 -17.85 -10.87 53.14
N LEU A 8 -18.59 -11.97 53.00
CA LEU A 8 -18.08 -13.23 52.47
C LEU A 8 -17.62 -13.13 51.00
N PRO A 9 -18.40 -12.55 50.07
CA PRO A 9 -17.92 -12.32 48.70
C PRO A 9 -16.79 -11.29 48.62
N PHE A 10 -16.80 -10.25 49.47
CA PHE A 10 -15.71 -9.27 49.52
C PHE A 10 -14.37 -9.93 49.91
N LEU A 11 -14.37 -10.76 50.96
CA LEU A 11 -13.18 -11.50 51.38
C LEU A 11 -12.73 -12.51 50.32
N ALA A 12 -13.67 -13.22 49.68
CA ALA A 12 -13.36 -14.18 48.62
C ALA A 12 -12.64 -13.48 47.46
N ILE A 13 -13.15 -12.34 47.00
CA ILE A 13 -12.54 -11.59 45.90
C ILE A 13 -11.18 -11.00 46.31
N PHE A 14 -11.06 -10.47 47.53
CA PHE A 14 -9.80 -9.96 48.05
C PHE A 14 -8.70 -11.04 48.04
N ILE A 15 -9.02 -12.25 48.49
CA ILE A 15 -8.07 -13.36 48.51
C ILE A 15 -7.67 -13.76 47.08
N ILE A 16 -8.63 -13.84 46.14
CA ILE A 16 -8.36 -14.20 44.74
C ILE A 16 -7.46 -13.15 44.08
N VAL A 17 -7.81 -11.87 44.20
CA VAL A 17 -7.04 -10.77 43.58
C VAL A 17 -5.65 -10.67 44.21
N TYR A 18 -5.54 -10.82 45.54
CA TYR A 18 -4.26 -10.82 46.23
C TYR A 18 -3.35 -11.96 45.75
N GLY A 19 -3.89 -13.19 45.65
CA GLY A 19 -3.15 -14.35 45.14
C GLY A 19 -2.68 -14.15 43.71
N PHE A 20 -3.53 -13.58 42.84
CA PHE A 20 -3.15 -13.25 41.47
C PHE A 20 -2.03 -12.19 41.40
N LEU A 21 -2.09 -11.15 42.22
CA LEU A 21 -1.07 -10.10 42.25
C LEU A 21 0.27 -10.59 42.84
N GLU A 22 0.24 -11.53 43.77
CA GLU A 22 1.44 -12.18 44.29
C GLU A 22 2.09 -13.09 43.24
N GLU A 23 1.29 -13.85 42.49
CA GLU A 23 1.77 -14.76 41.44
C GLU A 23 2.34 -14.00 40.23
N LEU A 24 1.68 -12.92 39.80
CA LEU A 24 2.13 -12.10 38.66
C LEU A 24 3.43 -11.31 38.96
N ARG A 25 3.86 -11.23 40.23
CA ARG A 25 5.12 -10.58 40.68
C ARG A 25 5.39 -9.18 40.11
N ILE A 26 4.35 -8.44 39.71
CA ILE A 26 4.46 -7.13 39.04
C ILE A 26 5.17 -6.10 39.95
N PHE A 27 4.98 -6.18 41.27
CA PHE A 27 5.64 -5.32 42.25
C PHE A 27 6.51 -6.11 43.24
N ARG A 28 7.47 -6.87 42.70
CA ARG A 28 8.39 -7.72 43.49
C ARG A 28 9.12 -7.00 44.64
N ARG A 29 9.31 -5.69 44.56
CA ARG A 29 10.04 -4.86 45.54
C ARG A 29 9.14 -4.23 46.62
N VAL A 30 7.82 -4.12 46.41
CA VAL A 30 6.93 -3.38 47.32
C VAL A 30 5.74 -4.26 47.75
N ARG A 31 6.01 -5.27 48.58
CA ARG A 31 5.01 -6.27 48.99
C ARG A 31 3.76 -5.66 49.64
N LYS A 32 3.90 -4.51 50.29
CA LYS A 32 2.78 -3.75 50.89
C LYS A 32 1.85 -3.14 49.83
N ALA A 33 2.35 -2.79 48.63
CA ALA A 33 1.54 -2.22 47.56
C ALA A 33 0.50 -3.22 47.03
N ASN A 34 0.84 -4.51 46.96
CA ASN A 34 -0.08 -5.56 46.53
C ASN A 34 -1.29 -5.70 47.47
N ILE A 35 -1.08 -5.52 48.79
CA ILE A 35 -2.16 -5.57 49.78
C ILE A 35 -3.12 -4.39 49.57
N TRP A 36 -2.58 -3.16 49.43
CA TRP A 36 -3.41 -1.97 49.19
C TRP A 36 -4.14 -2.03 47.85
N LEU A 37 -3.50 -2.53 46.79
CA LEU A 37 -4.13 -2.72 45.48
C LEU A 37 -5.25 -3.77 45.52
N ALA A 38 -5.02 -4.92 46.14
CA ALA A 38 -6.05 -5.95 46.30
C ALA A 38 -7.24 -5.42 47.11
N LEU A 39 -6.97 -4.63 48.16
CA LEU A 39 -8.01 -4.03 48.99
C LEU A 39 -8.83 -3.02 48.19
N LEU A 40 -8.20 -2.13 47.43
CA LEU A 40 -8.88 -1.15 46.57
C LEU A 40 -9.73 -1.82 45.48
N MET A 41 -9.22 -2.88 44.85
CA MET A 41 -9.95 -3.66 43.85
C MET A 41 -11.14 -4.40 44.45
N SER A 42 -11.02 -4.90 45.68
CA SER A 42 -12.12 -5.57 46.37
C SER A 42 -13.18 -4.58 46.85
N PHE A 43 -12.75 -3.37 47.24
CA PHE A 43 -13.64 -2.29 47.66
C PHE A 43 -14.43 -1.70 46.49
N SER A 44 -13.88 -1.69 45.28
CA SER A 44 -14.61 -1.24 44.07
C SER A 44 -15.77 -2.17 43.71
N LEU A 45 -15.69 -3.44 44.11
CA LEU A 45 -16.72 -4.47 43.90
C LEU A 45 -17.80 -4.46 44.98
N PHE A 46 -17.63 -3.64 46.03
CA PHE A 46 -18.72 -3.42 46.96
C PHE A 46 -19.87 -2.76 46.18
N PRO A 47 -21.09 -3.34 46.18
CA PRO A 47 -22.21 -2.88 45.37
C PRO A 47 -22.84 -1.62 45.99
N LEU A 48 -22.04 -0.56 46.08
CA LEU A 48 -22.53 0.79 46.35
C LEU A 48 -23.04 1.32 45.03
N HIS A 49 -24.29 1.79 45.01
CA HIS A 49 -24.86 2.42 43.82
C HIS A 49 -23.96 3.55 43.27
N VAL A 50 -23.18 4.19 44.14
CA VAL A 50 -22.20 5.23 43.82
C VAL A 50 -21.01 4.69 43.00
N THR A 51 -20.42 3.54 43.35
CA THR A 51 -19.27 2.98 42.60
C THR A 51 -19.69 2.53 41.21
N TYR A 52 -20.89 1.94 41.08
CA TYR A 52 -21.47 1.58 39.79
C TYR A 52 -21.72 2.82 38.90
N MET A 53 -22.27 3.89 39.48
CA MET A 53 -22.52 5.13 38.76
C MET A 53 -21.22 5.77 38.25
N ILE A 54 -20.18 5.81 39.07
CA ILE A 54 -18.86 6.33 38.69
C ILE A 54 -18.21 5.45 37.62
N ALA A 55 -18.25 4.13 37.78
CA ALA A 55 -17.67 3.21 36.80
C ALA A 55 -18.35 3.35 35.43
N ASN A 56 -19.68 3.39 35.40
CA ASN A 56 -20.43 3.60 34.16
C ASN A 56 -20.10 4.94 33.50
N PHE A 57 -19.99 6.02 34.29
CA PHE A 57 -19.64 7.34 33.78
C PHE A 57 -18.23 7.33 33.14
N VAL A 58 -17.25 6.74 33.82
CA VAL A 58 -15.88 6.61 33.30
C VAL A 58 -15.86 5.76 32.02
N PHE A 59 -16.55 4.62 32.00
CA PHE A 59 -16.67 3.78 30.81
C PHE A 59 -17.30 4.54 29.64
N GLN A 60 -18.38 5.28 29.88
CA GLN A 60 -19.05 6.04 28.83
C GLN A 60 -18.15 7.13 28.24
N ILE A 61 -17.38 7.84 29.07
CA ILE A 61 -16.38 8.80 28.62
C ILE A 61 -15.31 8.11 27.78
N LEU A 62 -14.74 7.01 28.27
CA LEU A 62 -13.69 6.27 27.57
C LEU A 62 -14.17 5.72 26.22
N THR A 63 -15.37 5.15 26.16
CA THR A 63 -15.96 4.64 24.93
C THR A 63 -16.20 5.78 23.93
N THR A 64 -16.72 6.92 24.39
CA THR A 64 -16.94 8.11 23.53
C THR A 64 -15.61 8.62 22.98
N TRP A 65 -14.58 8.70 23.83
CA TRP A 65 -13.23 9.09 23.41
C TRP A 65 -12.61 8.12 22.41
N ALA A 66 -12.77 6.81 22.62
CA ALA A 66 -12.27 5.79 21.70
C ALA A 66 -12.93 5.92 20.31
N VAL A 67 -14.24 6.14 20.26
CA VAL A 67 -14.97 6.37 18.99
C VAL A 67 -14.48 7.63 18.27
N LEU A 68 -14.25 8.72 19.00
CA LEU A 68 -13.71 9.97 18.44
C LEU A 68 -12.30 9.79 17.87
N LEU A 69 -11.40 9.13 18.60
CA LEU A 69 -10.05 8.84 18.13
C LEU A 69 -10.07 7.92 16.90
N PHE A 70 -10.93 6.91 16.91
CA PHE A 70 -11.10 6.03 15.76
C PHE A 70 -11.58 6.81 14.53
N ALA A 71 -12.60 7.66 14.68
CA ALA A 71 -13.10 8.51 13.59
C ALA A 71 -12.00 9.41 13.03
N LEU A 72 -11.17 10.01 13.91
CA LEU A 72 -10.07 10.88 13.49
C LEU A 72 -9.02 10.11 12.68
N ILE A 73 -8.57 8.95 13.20
CA ILE A 73 -7.61 8.09 12.48
C ILE A 73 -8.19 7.61 11.16
N PHE A 74 -9.48 7.25 11.13
CA PHE A 74 -10.16 6.80 9.92
C PHE A 74 -10.23 7.90 8.84
N ILE A 75 -10.58 9.13 9.23
CA ILE A 75 -10.63 10.28 8.31
C ILE A 75 -9.23 10.58 7.75
N VAL A 76 -8.22 10.65 8.61
CA VAL A 76 -6.83 10.92 8.20
C VAL A 76 -6.31 9.80 7.29
N GLY A 77 -6.56 8.54 7.66
CA GLY A 77 -6.15 7.37 6.88
C GLY A 77 -6.81 7.35 5.50
N THR A 78 -8.11 7.62 5.43
CA THR A 78 -8.85 7.69 4.15
C THR A 78 -8.34 8.83 3.28
N TRP A 79 -8.06 10.00 3.85
CA TRP A 79 -7.52 11.15 3.12
C TRP A 79 -6.12 10.88 2.55
N LEU A 80 -5.23 10.29 3.36
CA LEU A 80 -3.89 9.89 2.91
C LEU A 80 -3.95 8.83 1.82
N TYR A 81 -4.84 7.83 1.97
CA TYR A 81 -5.07 6.81 0.96
C TYR A 81 -5.53 7.42 -0.36
N TYR A 82 -6.51 8.34 -0.32
CA TYR A 82 -6.99 9.04 -1.50
C TYR A 82 -5.89 9.86 -2.19
N LYS A 83 -5.08 10.60 -1.41
CA LYS A 83 -3.96 11.39 -1.94
C LYS A 83 -2.93 10.50 -2.63
N ARG A 84 -2.59 9.35 -2.04
CA ARG A 84 -1.65 8.38 -2.61
C ARG A 84 -2.20 7.77 -3.89
N ARG A 85 -3.47 7.34 -3.88
CA ARG A 85 -4.15 6.75 -5.04
C ARG A 85 -4.21 7.70 -6.23
N LYS A 86 -4.50 8.99 -5.99
CA LYS A 86 -4.52 10.02 -7.04
C LYS A 86 -3.14 10.21 -7.69
N SER A 87 -2.06 10.11 -6.92
CA SER A 87 -0.69 10.19 -7.46
C SER A 87 -0.34 8.98 -8.32
N GLU A 88 -0.73 7.77 -7.90
CA GLU A 88 -0.49 6.54 -8.65
C GLU A 88 -1.24 6.54 -9.99
N TRP A 89 -2.50 7.00 -10.00
CA TRP A 89 -3.27 7.13 -11.24
C TRP A 89 -2.71 8.20 -12.18
N GLY A 90 -2.22 9.31 -11.63
CA GLY A 90 -1.56 10.35 -12.41
C GLY A 90 -0.29 9.84 -13.09
N SER A 91 0.56 9.10 -12.36
CA SER A 91 1.82 8.61 -12.92
C SER A 91 1.61 7.44 -13.89
N GLN A 92 0.66 6.54 -13.64
CA GLN A 92 0.36 5.46 -14.58
C GLN A 92 -0.24 5.98 -15.88
N ALA A 93 -1.15 6.95 -15.81
CA ALA A 93 -1.71 7.57 -17.01
C ALA A 93 -0.66 8.35 -17.82
N SER A 94 0.25 9.08 -17.16
CA SER A 94 1.32 9.80 -17.85
C SER A 94 2.33 8.86 -18.50
N VAL A 95 2.66 7.75 -17.83
CA VAL A 95 3.58 6.73 -18.37
C VAL A 95 2.96 6.04 -19.57
N ALA A 96 1.68 5.64 -19.50
CA ALA A 96 0.97 5.05 -20.62
C ALA A 96 0.89 6.00 -21.84
N ALA A 97 0.59 7.29 -21.62
CA ALA A 97 0.58 8.29 -22.68
C ALA A 97 1.96 8.48 -23.33
N GLY A 98 3.04 8.47 -22.53
CA GLY A 98 4.41 8.53 -23.04
C GLY A 98 4.78 7.32 -23.90
N TYR A 99 4.36 6.12 -23.50
CA TYR A 99 4.58 4.90 -24.30
C TYR A 99 3.82 4.93 -25.64
N ASP A 100 2.57 5.40 -25.65
CA ASP A 100 1.79 5.52 -26.89
C ASP A 100 2.42 6.51 -27.88
N GLU A 101 2.98 7.63 -27.39
CA GLU A 101 3.67 8.61 -28.22
C GLU A 101 4.95 8.03 -28.85
N ILE A 102 5.74 7.29 -28.06
CA ILE A 102 6.97 6.62 -28.55
C ILE A 102 6.62 5.57 -29.61
N VAL A 103 5.60 4.73 -29.38
CA VAL A 103 5.15 3.71 -30.35
C VAL A 103 4.68 4.37 -31.64
N LYS A 104 3.96 5.50 -31.56
CA LYS A 104 3.52 6.25 -32.73
C LYS A 104 4.71 6.81 -33.51
N GLY A 105 5.71 7.37 -32.83
CA GLY A 105 6.94 7.87 -33.44
C GLY A 105 7.69 6.77 -34.20
N LEU A 106 7.89 5.61 -33.57
CA LEU A 106 8.56 4.46 -34.20
C LEU A 106 7.81 3.93 -35.42
N ARG A 107 6.47 3.89 -35.38
CA ARG A 107 5.67 3.50 -36.55
C ARG A 107 5.82 4.47 -37.72
N MET A 108 5.91 5.77 -37.45
CA MET A 108 6.15 6.77 -38.49
C MET A 108 7.56 6.63 -39.09
N GLU A 109 8.57 6.42 -38.25
CA GLU A 109 9.94 6.20 -38.71
C GLU A 109 10.06 4.93 -39.57
N LEU A 110 9.40 3.85 -39.15
CA LEU A 110 9.36 2.60 -39.90
C LEU A 110 8.66 2.78 -41.26
N ALA A 111 7.55 3.54 -41.32
CA ALA A 111 6.90 3.88 -42.58
C ALA A 111 7.84 4.66 -43.52
N GLN A 112 8.52 5.69 -43.00
CA GLN A 112 9.49 6.47 -43.79
C GLN A 112 10.64 5.60 -44.33
N LYS A 113 11.16 4.66 -43.51
CA LYS A 113 12.23 3.74 -43.94
C LYS A 113 11.75 2.76 -45.00
N ARG A 114 10.49 2.30 -44.92
CA ARG A 114 9.88 1.45 -45.96
C ARG A 114 9.69 2.20 -47.27
N ASP A 115 9.24 3.45 -47.22
CA ASP A 115 9.10 4.29 -48.40
C ASP A 115 10.46 4.54 -49.08
N LEU A 116 11.50 4.82 -48.29
CA LEU A 116 12.87 4.95 -48.79
C LEU A 116 13.42 3.66 -49.40
N LEU A 117 13.08 2.49 -48.84
CA LEU A 117 13.43 1.20 -49.44
C LEU A 117 12.80 1.04 -50.82
N ILE A 118 11.52 1.39 -50.97
CA ILE A 118 10.80 1.34 -52.25
C ILE A 118 11.51 2.25 -53.25
N GLU A 119 11.79 3.50 -52.87
CA GLU A 119 12.47 4.48 -53.73
C GLU A 119 13.88 4.01 -54.16
N LEU A 120 14.66 3.45 -53.23
CA LEU A 120 15.99 2.91 -53.55
C LEU A 120 15.92 1.69 -54.46
N THR A 121 14.94 0.80 -54.26
CA THR A 121 14.73 -0.34 -55.16
C THR A 121 14.31 0.06 -56.56
N GLU A 122 13.49 1.11 -56.69
CA GLU A 122 13.11 1.67 -57.98
C GLU A 122 14.32 2.33 -58.68
N LYS A 123 15.15 3.08 -57.94
CA LYS A 123 16.41 3.63 -58.45
C LYS A 123 17.41 2.55 -58.89
N MET A 124 17.48 1.42 -58.17
CA MET A 124 18.31 0.28 -58.59
C MET A 124 17.82 -0.34 -59.90
N ALA A 125 16.50 -0.47 -60.09
CA ALA A 125 15.92 -1.03 -61.31
C ALA A 125 16.22 -0.17 -62.55
N GLY A 126 16.31 1.15 -62.39
CA GLY A 126 16.65 2.10 -63.46
C GLY A 126 18.15 2.33 -63.71
N THR A 127 19.06 1.79 -62.89
CA THR A 127 20.50 2.11 -62.96
C THR A 127 21.27 1.07 -63.77
N ALA A 128 21.87 1.48 -64.89
CA ALA A 128 22.65 0.60 -65.77
C ALA A 128 24.12 0.40 -65.33
N SER A 129 24.67 1.25 -64.46
CA SER A 129 26.09 1.15 -64.05
C SER A 129 26.29 0.21 -62.86
N SER A 130 27.26 -0.71 -63.02
CA SER A 130 27.59 -1.74 -62.02
C SER A 130 28.04 -1.16 -60.67
N SER A 131 28.89 -0.10 -60.68
CA SER A 131 29.40 0.51 -59.44
C SER A 131 28.31 1.20 -58.62
N ARG A 132 27.38 1.90 -59.28
CA ARG A 132 26.29 2.63 -58.61
C ARG A 132 25.20 1.69 -58.12
N ARG A 133 25.02 0.55 -58.78
CA ARG A 133 24.13 -0.53 -58.33
C ARG A 133 24.65 -1.20 -57.06
N ALA A 134 25.95 -1.46 -56.96
CA ALA A 134 26.57 -2.01 -55.74
C ALA A 134 26.45 -1.05 -54.53
N GLU A 135 26.59 0.27 -54.76
CA GLU A 135 26.40 1.27 -53.70
C GLU A 135 24.93 1.32 -53.21
N LEU A 136 23.97 1.26 -54.14
CA LEU A 136 22.54 1.21 -53.80
C LEU A 136 22.16 -0.10 -53.08
N GLU A 137 22.74 -1.24 -53.47
CA GLU A 137 22.53 -2.52 -52.77
C GLU A 137 23.06 -2.48 -51.34
N ALA A 138 24.20 -1.83 -51.10
CA ALA A 138 24.73 -1.63 -49.75
C ALA A 138 23.80 -0.74 -48.90
N GLN A 139 23.25 0.34 -49.49
CA GLN A 139 22.28 1.21 -48.81
C GLN A 139 20.97 0.47 -48.49
N VAL A 140 20.49 -0.37 -49.40
CA VAL A 140 19.26 -1.17 -49.21
C VAL A 140 19.46 -2.23 -48.13
N THR A 141 20.62 -2.88 -48.10
CA THR A 141 20.95 -3.86 -47.05
C THR A 141 20.96 -3.18 -45.68
N LYS A 142 21.62 -2.02 -45.58
CA LYS A 142 21.63 -1.22 -44.35
C LYS A 142 20.24 -0.76 -43.93
N LEU A 143 19.40 -0.30 -44.86
CA LEU A 143 18.02 0.11 -44.53
C LEU A 143 17.15 -1.08 -44.11
N LYS A 144 17.36 -2.28 -44.69
CA LYS A 144 16.65 -3.49 -44.26
C LYS A 144 17.02 -3.88 -42.84
N ASP A 145 18.30 -3.77 -42.48
CA ASP A 145 18.76 -4.01 -41.11
C ASP A 145 18.17 -2.99 -40.13
N ASP A 146 18.11 -1.71 -40.52
CA ASP A 146 17.45 -0.65 -39.74
C ASP A 146 15.94 -0.95 -39.52
N VAL A 147 15.23 -1.36 -40.58
CA VAL A 147 13.80 -1.72 -40.49
C VAL A 147 13.60 -2.91 -39.55
N ARG A 148 14.43 -3.95 -39.67
CA ARG A 148 14.35 -5.13 -38.81
C ARG A 148 14.62 -4.78 -37.35
N SER A 149 15.62 -3.95 -37.10
CA SER A 149 15.92 -3.43 -35.76
C SER A 149 14.76 -2.61 -35.15
N LEU A 150 14.08 -1.80 -35.97
CA LEU A 150 12.89 -1.05 -35.54
C LEU A 150 11.68 -1.94 -35.30
N GLU A 151 11.49 -2.99 -36.10
CA GLU A 151 10.45 -4.01 -35.90
C GLU A 151 10.68 -4.79 -34.60
N ASP A 152 11.91 -5.23 -34.36
CA ASP A 152 12.30 -5.95 -33.13
C ASP A 152 12.06 -5.06 -31.89
N ARG A 153 12.45 -3.77 -31.95
CA ARG A 153 12.17 -2.80 -30.86
C ARG A 153 10.68 -2.56 -30.63
N LEU A 154 9.88 -2.51 -31.69
CA LEU A 154 8.42 -2.37 -31.58
C LEU A 154 7.80 -3.62 -30.94
N GLU A 155 8.30 -4.81 -31.29
CA GLU A 155 7.84 -6.07 -30.71
C GLU A 155 8.23 -6.19 -29.23
N GLU A 156 9.45 -5.78 -28.86
CA GLU A 156 9.92 -5.71 -27.48
C GLU A 156 9.08 -4.72 -26.64
N MET A 157 8.81 -3.52 -27.15
CA MET A 157 7.94 -2.55 -26.47
C MET A 157 6.50 -3.04 -26.33
N ARG A 158 5.99 -3.76 -27.34
CA ARG A 158 4.65 -4.34 -27.27
C ARG A 158 4.59 -5.50 -26.28
N GLY A 159 5.66 -6.28 -26.17
CA GLY A 159 5.83 -7.34 -25.18
C GLY A 159 5.83 -6.79 -23.75
N THR A 160 6.62 -5.74 -23.49
CA THR A 160 6.70 -5.10 -22.17
C THR A 160 5.37 -4.48 -21.75
N LEU A 161 4.64 -3.82 -22.66
CA LEU A 161 3.29 -3.28 -22.43
C LEU A 161 2.23 -4.35 -22.11
N ARG A 162 2.41 -5.58 -22.61
CA ARG A 162 1.46 -6.68 -22.38
C ARG A 162 1.74 -7.43 -21.07
N SER A 163 2.96 -7.31 -20.55
CA SER A 163 3.39 -7.92 -19.28
C SER A 163 3.29 -6.98 -18.08
N ALA A 164 3.10 -5.68 -18.30
CA ALA A 164 2.90 -4.65 -17.27
C ALA A 164 1.40 -4.49 -16.93
#